data_AF-A0A2B2SRB8-F1
#
_entry.id   AF-A0A2B2SRB8-F1
#
_cell.length_a   1.000
_cell.length_b   1.000
_cell.length_c   1.000
_cell.angle_alpha   90.00
_cell.angle_beta   90.00
_cell.angle_gamma   90.00
#
_symmetry.space_group_name_H-M   'P 1'
#
loop_
_entity.id
_entity.type
_entity.pdbx_description
1 polymer ?
#
loop_
_entity_poly.entity_id
_entity_poly.type
_entity_poly.pdbx_seq_one_letter_code
_entity_poly.pdbx_strand_id
1 'polypeptide(L)'
;MGILSAILRGILYVYICLYILMYFAFIFVIDAVHMSLSVKGMFVVVMPFVLLVVIQKFVLRTSVNRNTEKKQMLGVMIVGGILLLVCTAQLSMNTYTSKFNQDRWLNVEEKRVHMVDDLLQKYKLTGKSNEEIIKLLGEPTQTRNGEDGVITSYYLGNERGFISIDSEQLVLQFDRDGKVAEYKVQRD
;
A
#
# COMPACT_ATOMS: atom_id res chain seq x y z
N MET A 1 17.15 -22.48 37.92
CA MET A 1 16.66 -21.18 37.39
C MET A 1 17.56 -20.61 36.28
N GLY A 2 18.89 -20.75 36.33
CA GLY A 2 19.81 -20.20 35.32
C GLY A 2 19.69 -20.79 33.90
N ILE A 3 19.46 -22.10 33.74
CA ILE A 3 19.35 -22.76 32.42
C ILE A 3 18.12 -22.27 31.65
N LEU A 4 16.96 -22.19 32.31
CA LEU A 4 15.72 -21.69 31.70
C LEU A 4 15.87 -20.23 31.23
N SER A 5 16.47 -19.38 32.05
CA SER A 5 16.74 -17.98 31.69
C SER A 5 17.70 -17.85 30.50
N ALA A 6 18.72 -18.72 30.41
CA ALA A 6 19.63 -18.75 29.26
C ALA A 6 18.92 -19.16 27.96
N ILE A 7 18.10 -20.22 28.00
CA ILE A 7 17.32 -20.69 26.84
C ILE A 7 16.37 -19.59 26.34
N LEU A 8 15.64 -18.94 27.26
CA LEU A 8 14.70 -17.88 26.90
C LEU A 8 15.36 -16.66 26.26
N ARG A 9 16.59 -16.32 26.67
CA ARG A 9 17.37 -15.25 26.02
C ARG A 9 17.84 -15.64 24.63
N GLY A 10 18.25 -16.89 24.43
CA GLY A 10 18.55 -17.43 23.11
C GLY A 10 17.35 -17.34 22.16
N ILE A 11 16.18 -17.77 22.63
CA ILE A 11 14.91 -17.66 21.87
C ILE A 11 14.60 -16.20 21.53
N LEU A 12 14.71 -15.29 22.50
CA LEU A 12 14.48 -13.85 22.27
C LEU A 12 15.45 -13.28 21.23
N TYR A 13 16.73 -13.66 21.27
CA TYR A 13 17.73 -13.20 20.31
C TYR A 13 17.40 -13.66 18.88
N VAL A 14 17.12 -14.96 18.69
CA VAL A 14 16.70 -15.50 17.39
C VAL A 14 15.43 -14.81 16.90
N TYR A 15 14.46 -14.61 17.79
CA TYR A 15 13.23 -13.91 17.46
C TYR A 15 13.49 -12.46 17.01
N ILE A 16 14.38 -11.71 17.66
CA ILE A 16 14.75 -10.35 17.25
C ILE A 16 15.36 -10.34 15.85
N CYS A 17 16.25 -11.27 15.53
CA CYS A 17 16.84 -11.38 14.19
C CYS A 17 15.76 -11.63 13.12
N LEU A 18 14.87 -12.61 13.37
CA LEU A 18 13.76 -12.92 12.46
C LEU A 18 12.78 -11.75 12.34
N TYR A 19 12.49 -11.07 13.44
CA TYR A 19 11.63 -9.89 13.49
C TYR A 19 12.16 -8.81 12.55
N ILE A 20 13.45 -8.45 12.66
CA ILE A 20 14.04 -7.40 11.83
C ILE A 20 13.95 -7.76 10.35
N LEU A 21 14.35 -8.98 9.97
CA LEU A 21 14.28 -9.46 8.59
C LEU A 21 12.84 -9.44 8.05
N MET A 22 11.88 -9.88 8.85
CA MET A 22 10.47 -9.90 8.48
C MET A 22 9.91 -8.47 8.31
N TYR A 23 10.24 -7.50 9.16
CA TYR A 23 9.79 -6.12 8.95
C TYR A 23 10.43 -5.47 7.73
N PHE A 24 11.69 -5.78 7.40
CA PHE A 24 12.26 -5.34 6.12
C PHE A 24 11.51 -5.94 4.93
N ALA A 25 11.14 -7.23 5.01
CA ALA A 25 10.30 -7.86 3.99
C ALA A 25 8.92 -7.19 3.91
N PHE A 26 8.29 -6.84 5.04
CA PHE A 26 7.02 -6.09 5.03
C PHE A 26 7.15 -4.73 4.36
N ILE A 27 8.18 -3.95 4.73
CA ILE A 27 8.44 -2.63 4.12
C ILE A 27 8.58 -2.76 2.60
N PHE A 28 9.36 -3.74 2.14
CA PHE A 28 9.56 -4.01 0.71
C PHE A 28 8.26 -4.41 0.01
N VAL A 29 7.50 -5.36 0.59
CA VAL A 29 6.26 -5.85 -0.02
C VAL A 29 5.19 -4.76 -0.06
N ILE A 30 5.01 -3.99 1.02
CA ILE A 30 4.02 -2.91 1.09
C ILE A 30 4.29 -1.87 0.01
N ASP A 31 5.56 -1.53 -0.19
CA ASP A 31 6.00 -0.60 -1.23
C ASP A 31 5.77 -1.18 -2.64
N ALA A 32 6.29 -2.38 -2.90
CA ALA A 32 6.23 -3.02 -4.22
C ALA A 32 4.80 -3.20 -4.74
N VAL A 33 3.86 -3.59 -3.88
CA VAL A 33 2.46 -3.83 -4.30
C VAL A 33 1.51 -2.69 -3.98
N HIS A 34 2.02 -1.55 -3.50
CA HIS A 34 1.23 -0.40 -3.04
C HIS A 34 0.09 -0.80 -2.08
N MET A 35 0.39 -1.69 -1.12
CA MET A 35 -0.63 -2.27 -0.25
C MET A 35 -1.31 -1.17 0.59
N SER A 36 -2.65 -1.12 0.56
CA SER A 36 -3.43 -0.16 1.36
C SER A 36 -3.78 -0.71 2.75
N LEU A 37 -4.15 0.20 3.65
CA LEU A 37 -4.51 -0.09 5.02
C LEU A 37 -5.79 -0.93 5.06
N SER A 38 -5.67 -2.14 5.58
CA SER A 38 -6.78 -3.05 5.81
C SER A 38 -6.69 -3.67 7.20
N VAL A 39 -7.81 -4.14 7.75
CA VAL A 39 -7.85 -4.82 9.06
C VAL A 39 -6.90 -6.02 9.08
N LYS A 40 -6.88 -6.79 7.97
CA LYS A 40 -5.98 -7.94 7.82
C LYS A 40 -4.50 -7.51 7.81
N GLY A 41 -4.16 -6.49 7.03
CA GLY A 41 -2.79 -5.96 6.96
C GLY A 41 -2.30 -5.43 8.30
N MET A 42 -3.15 -4.68 9.02
CA MET A 42 -2.85 -4.20 10.37
C MET A 42 -2.58 -5.34 11.34
N PHE A 43 -3.39 -6.41 11.29
CA PHE A 43 -3.16 -7.57 12.15
C PHE A 43 -1.81 -8.24 11.86
N VAL A 44 -1.48 -8.46 10.57
CA VAL A 44 -0.20 -9.06 10.14
C VAL A 44 0.99 -8.23 10.60
N VAL A 45 0.91 -6.90 10.49
CA VAL A 45 2.02 -5.99 10.84
C VAL A 45 2.13 -5.78 12.36
N VAL A 46 1.04 -5.83 13.13
CA VAL A 46 1.06 -5.57 14.59
C VAL A 46 1.36 -6.84 15.40
N MET A 47 0.90 -8.01 14.95
CA MET A 47 1.01 -9.27 15.70
C MET A 47 2.45 -9.62 16.13
N PRO A 48 3.49 -9.47 15.28
CA PRO A 48 4.85 -9.76 15.69
C PRO A 48 5.38 -8.82 16.79
N PHE A 49 4.99 -7.55 16.77
CA PHE A 49 5.33 -6.63 17.86
C PHE A 49 4.66 -7.03 19.18
N VAL A 50 3.41 -7.50 19.14
CA VAL A 50 2.74 -8.03 20.33
C VAL A 50 3.46 -9.26 20.87
N LEU A 51 3.86 -10.20 19.99
CA LEU A 51 4.63 -11.38 20.37
C LEU A 51 5.99 -11.02 20.99
N LEU A 52 6.70 -10.03 20.43
CA LEU A 52 7.94 -9.49 21.01
C LEU A 52 7.75 -9.07 22.47
N VAL A 53 6.70 -8.30 22.75
CA VAL A 53 6.37 -7.82 24.11
C VAL A 53 6.05 -9.00 25.04
N VAL A 54 5.30 -9.98 24.58
CA VAL A 54 4.96 -11.18 25.36
C VAL A 54 6.21 -11.99 25.71
N ILE A 55 7.09 -12.24 24.73
CA ILE A 55 8.34 -12.97 24.94
C ILE A 55 9.24 -12.23 25.94
N GLN A 56 9.44 -10.92 25.74
CA GLN A 56 10.24 -10.10 26.66
C GLN A 56 9.70 -10.13 28.11
N LYS A 57 8.38 -10.05 28.28
CA LYS A 57 7.74 -10.15 29.59
C LYS A 57 8.01 -11.51 30.25
N PHE A 58 8.02 -12.60 29.48
CA PHE A 58 8.34 -13.93 29.98
C PHE A 58 9.81 -14.04 30.39
N VAL A 59 10.74 -13.51 29.59
CA VAL A 59 12.16 -13.46 29.93
C VAL A 59 12.39 -12.70 31.24
N LEU A 60 11.80 -11.50 31.40
CA LEU A 60 11.93 -10.69 32.62
C LEU A 60 11.37 -11.36 33.89
N ARG A 61 10.38 -12.25 33.76
CA ARG A 61 9.86 -13.01 34.91
C ARG A 61 10.88 -14.01 35.45
N THR A 62 11.73 -14.56 34.59
CA THR A 62 12.74 -15.56 34.95
C THR A 62 14.13 -14.97 35.18
N SER A 63 14.27 -13.66 34.98
CA SER A 63 15.54 -12.94 35.01
C SER A 63 16.09 -12.75 36.42
N VAL A 64 17.37 -13.06 36.59
CA VAL A 64 18.12 -12.77 37.83
C VAL A 64 18.60 -11.31 37.84
N ASN A 65 18.93 -10.73 36.69
CA ASN A 65 19.40 -9.33 36.57
C ASN A 65 18.38 -8.43 35.86
N ARG A 66 17.22 -8.30 36.50
CA ARG A 66 16.01 -7.69 35.93
C ARG A 66 16.19 -6.24 35.47
N ASN A 67 17.01 -5.44 36.17
CA ASN A 67 17.20 -4.02 35.85
C ASN A 67 18.00 -3.82 34.56
N THR A 68 19.08 -4.58 34.36
CA THR A 68 19.89 -4.52 33.13
C THR A 68 19.10 -5.03 31.93
N GLU A 69 18.42 -6.17 32.06
CA GLU A 69 17.63 -6.74 30.97
C GLU A 69 16.46 -5.83 30.56
N LYS A 70 15.81 -5.16 31.52
CA LYS A 70 14.75 -4.19 31.23
C LYS A 70 15.25 -3.02 30.37
N LYS A 71 16.47 -2.50 30.64
CA LYS A 71 17.06 -1.42 29.83
C LYS A 71 17.35 -1.88 28.40
N GLN A 72 17.91 -3.08 28.23
CA GLN A 72 18.18 -3.65 26.90
C GLN A 72 16.88 -3.90 26.12
N MET A 73 15.86 -4.48 26.77
CA MET A 73 14.56 -4.74 26.16
C MET A 73 13.83 -3.45 25.75
N LEU A 74 14.00 -2.36 26.50
CA LEU A 74 13.48 -1.05 26.10
C LEU A 74 14.07 -0.59 24.77
N GLY A 75 15.39 -0.73 24.58
CA GLY A 75 16.03 -0.43 23.30
C GLY A 75 15.46 -1.27 22.14
N VAL A 76 15.27 -2.57 22.38
CA VAL A 76 14.64 -3.47 21.40
C VAL A 76 13.18 -3.06 21.09
N MET A 77 12.40 -2.65 22.10
CA MET A 77 11.03 -2.16 21.89
C MET A 77 11.00 -0.86 21.09
N ILE A 78 11.96 0.05 21.30
CA ILE A 78 12.06 1.29 20.53
C ILE A 78 12.35 0.97 19.06
N VAL A 79 13.35 0.14 18.78
CA VAL A 79 13.69 -0.27 17.40
C VAL A 79 12.52 -1.00 16.75
N GLY A 80 11.90 -1.96 17.45
CA GLY A 80 10.74 -2.68 16.95
C GLY A 80 9.54 -1.77 16.70
N GLY A 81 9.30 -0.82 17.58
CA GLY A 81 8.25 0.19 17.45
C GLY A 81 8.47 1.11 16.26
N ILE A 82 9.71 1.52 15.98
CA ILE A 82 10.04 2.31 14.78
C ILE A 82 9.70 1.53 13.51
N LEU A 83 10.11 0.26 13.41
CA LEU A 83 9.80 -0.59 12.24
C LEU A 83 8.29 -0.77 12.04
N LEU A 84 7.55 -0.95 13.14
CA LEU A 84 6.09 -0.98 13.12
C LEU A 84 5.50 0.34 12.60
N LEU A 85 5.96 1.47 13.14
CA LEU A 85 5.50 2.79 12.72
C LEU A 85 5.74 3.03 11.22
N VAL A 86 6.92 2.67 10.71
CA VAL A 86 7.24 2.77 9.27
C VAL A 86 6.22 2.00 8.42
N CYS A 87 5.96 0.73 8.75
CA CYS A 87 4.99 -0.07 8.01
C CYS A 87 3.58 0.54 8.06
N THR A 88 3.13 0.99 9.24
CA THR A 88 1.82 1.63 9.38
C THR A 88 1.71 2.95 8.63
N ALA A 89 2.80 3.72 8.57
CA ALA A 89 2.87 4.96 7.81
C ALA A 89 2.80 4.69 6.31
N GLN A 90 3.52 3.69 5.79
CA GLN A 90 3.42 3.28 4.38
C GLN A 90 2.01 2.83 4.01
N LEU A 91 1.39 1.94 4.79
CA LEU A 91 0.00 1.51 4.56
C LEU A 91 -0.98 2.69 4.56
N SER A 92 -0.80 3.63 5.49
CA SER A 92 -1.63 4.83 5.59
C SER A 92 -1.44 5.76 4.38
N MET A 93 -0.19 5.97 3.96
CA MET A 93 0.14 6.78 2.80
C MET A 93 -0.41 6.16 1.51
N ASN A 94 -0.27 4.85 1.33
CA ASN A 94 -0.83 4.12 0.19
C ASN A 94 -2.35 4.25 0.14
N THR A 95 -3.02 4.20 1.29
CA THR A 95 -4.48 4.42 1.38
C THR A 95 -4.86 5.83 0.98
N TYR A 96 -4.09 6.83 1.42
CA TYR A 96 -4.34 8.22 1.07
C TYR A 96 -4.16 8.46 -0.44
N THR A 97 -3.08 7.93 -1.02
CA THR A 97 -2.75 8.08 -2.44
C THR A 97 -3.64 7.24 -3.36
N SER A 98 -4.29 6.20 -2.83
CA SER A 98 -5.28 5.41 -3.60
C SER A 98 -6.65 6.07 -3.69
N LYS A 99 -6.92 7.12 -2.90
CA LYS A 99 -8.17 7.88 -3.04
C LYS A 99 -8.06 8.83 -4.21
N PHE A 100 -9.08 8.82 -5.07
CA PHE A 100 -9.22 9.78 -6.15
C PHE A 100 -9.25 11.20 -5.59
N ASN A 101 -8.37 12.01 -6.14
CA ASN A 101 -8.28 13.43 -5.89
C ASN A 101 -7.93 14.08 -7.22
N GLN A 102 -8.78 15.00 -7.67
CA GLN A 102 -8.65 15.58 -9.00
C GLN A 102 -7.34 16.35 -9.19
N ASP A 103 -6.90 17.11 -8.18
CA ASP A 103 -5.64 17.86 -8.25
C ASP A 103 -4.44 16.92 -8.43
N ARG A 104 -4.34 15.84 -7.64
CA ARG A 104 -3.29 14.83 -7.84
C ARG A 104 -3.41 14.09 -9.17
N TRP A 105 -4.64 13.79 -9.60
CA TRP A 105 -4.87 13.16 -10.89
C TRP A 105 -4.33 14.02 -12.03
N LEU A 106 -4.55 15.33 -11.99
CA LEU A 106 -4.10 16.26 -13.02
C LEU A 106 -2.58 16.50 -13.00
N ASN A 107 -1.96 16.50 -11.81
CA ASN A 107 -0.55 16.88 -11.66
C ASN A 107 0.44 15.69 -11.57
N VAL A 108 -0.03 14.46 -11.34
CA VAL A 108 0.82 13.29 -11.06
C VAL A 108 0.32 12.08 -11.86
N GLU A 109 0.55 12.11 -13.18
CA GLU A 109 -0.02 11.14 -14.12
C GLU A 109 0.39 9.70 -13.83
N GLU A 110 1.65 9.49 -13.41
CA GLU A 110 2.23 8.18 -13.12
C GLU A 110 1.67 7.52 -11.85
N LYS A 111 0.88 8.25 -11.06
CA LYS A 111 0.23 7.74 -9.84
C LYS A 111 -1.28 7.58 -9.99
N ARG A 112 -1.86 7.89 -11.16
CA ARG A 112 -3.30 7.72 -11.45
C ARG A 112 -3.75 6.27 -11.29
N VAL A 113 -2.87 5.30 -11.52
CA VAL A 113 -3.13 3.86 -11.40
C VAL A 113 -3.59 3.45 -10.01
N HIS A 114 -3.15 4.15 -8.96
CA HIS A 114 -3.61 3.88 -7.60
C HIS A 114 -4.98 4.53 -7.31
N MET A 115 -5.37 5.56 -8.06
CA MET A 115 -6.60 6.32 -7.85
C MET A 115 -7.77 5.85 -8.72
N VAL A 116 -7.50 5.16 -9.84
CA VAL A 116 -8.51 4.81 -10.85
C VAL A 116 -9.66 3.98 -10.27
N ASP A 117 -9.39 3.05 -9.35
CA ASP A 117 -10.44 2.21 -8.78
C ASP A 117 -11.42 3.04 -7.92
N ASP A 118 -10.91 3.96 -7.09
CA ASP A 118 -11.74 4.85 -6.27
C ASP A 118 -12.48 5.88 -7.14
N LEU A 119 -11.89 6.33 -8.25
CA LEU A 119 -12.56 7.14 -9.27
C LEU A 119 -13.77 6.40 -9.84
N LEU A 120 -13.57 5.17 -10.33
CA LEU A 120 -14.63 4.37 -10.98
C LEU A 120 -15.71 3.92 -9.99
N GLN A 121 -15.36 3.79 -8.70
CA GLN A 121 -16.33 3.52 -7.64
C GLN A 121 -17.20 4.74 -7.31
N LYS A 122 -16.63 5.96 -7.31
CA LYS A 122 -17.33 7.18 -6.92
C LYS A 122 -18.09 7.83 -8.07
N TYR A 123 -17.57 7.72 -9.29
CA TYR A 123 -18.11 8.43 -10.46
C TYR A 123 -18.55 7.42 -11.51
N LYS A 124 -19.85 7.46 -11.83
CA LYS A 124 -20.37 6.79 -13.02
C LYS A 124 -19.95 7.60 -14.25
N LEU A 125 -19.03 7.06 -15.04
CA LEU A 125 -18.54 7.73 -16.26
C LEU A 125 -19.50 7.56 -17.44
N THR A 126 -20.20 6.43 -17.53
CA THR A 126 -21.18 6.15 -18.59
C THR A 126 -22.25 7.24 -18.68
N GLY A 127 -22.48 7.73 -19.90
CA GLY A 127 -23.46 8.77 -20.23
C GLY A 127 -22.95 10.20 -20.08
N LYS A 128 -21.73 10.41 -19.56
CA LYS A 128 -21.12 11.74 -19.48
C LYS A 128 -20.66 12.23 -20.84
N SER A 129 -20.77 13.54 -21.08
CA SER A 129 -20.19 14.15 -22.28
C SER A 129 -18.66 14.26 -22.18
N ASN A 130 -18.01 14.48 -23.31
CA ASN A 130 -16.56 14.72 -23.35
C ASN A 130 -16.15 15.92 -22.47
N GLU A 131 -16.93 17.00 -22.45
CA GLU A 131 -16.66 18.18 -21.63
C GLU A 131 -16.76 17.86 -20.12
N GLU A 132 -17.73 17.04 -19.72
CA GLU A 132 -17.83 16.58 -18.33
C GLU A 132 -16.65 15.71 -17.91
N ILE A 133 -16.17 14.85 -18.82
CA ILE A 133 -15.00 14.01 -18.61
C ILE A 133 -13.75 14.87 -18.50
N ILE A 134 -13.51 15.80 -19.43
CA ILE A 134 -12.36 16.72 -19.39
C ILE A 134 -12.39 17.57 -18.12
N LYS A 135 -13.57 18.04 -17.71
CA LYS A 135 -13.72 18.78 -16.46
C LYS A 135 -13.35 17.95 -15.23
N LEU A 136 -13.51 16.62 -15.27
CA LEU A 136 -13.21 15.73 -14.16
C LEU A 136 -11.77 15.20 -14.18
N LEU A 137 -11.28 14.78 -15.35
CA LEU A 137 -10.04 14.02 -15.54
C LEU A 137 -8.94 14.81 -16.26
N GLY A 138 -9.26 15.99 -16.79
CA GLY A 138 -8.38 16.74 -17.67
C GLY A 138 -8.39 16.20 -19.10
N GLU A 139 -7.50 16.75 -19.92
CA GLU A 139 -7.31 16.30 -21.29
C GLU A 139 -6.81 14.84 -21.34
N PRO A 140 -7.31 14.03 -22.28
CA PRO A 140 -6.83 12.67 -22.44
C PRO A 140 -5.39 12.64 -22.96
N THR A 141 -4.68 11.58 -22.63
CA THR A 141 -3.31 11.34 -23.14
C THR A 141 -3.33 11.07 -24.64
N GLN A 142 -4.32 10.30 -25.12
CA GLN A 142 -4.51 10.05 -26.55
C GLN A 142 -5.98 10.05 -26.92
N THR A 143 -6.27 10.49 -28.14
CA THR A 143 -7.60 10.45 -28.75
C THR A 143 -7.49 9.86 -30.16
N ARG A 144 -8.37 8.91 -30.49
CA ARG A 144 -8.40 8.25 -31.80
C ARG A 144 -9.84 7.99 -32.25
N ASN A 145 -10.05 7.95 -33.55
CA ASN A 145 -11.35 7.60 -34.13
C ASN A 145 -11.49 6.08 -34.21
N GLY A 146 -12.51 5.53 -33.56
CA GLY A 146 -12.92 4.13 -33.68
C GLY A 146 -14.12 3.97 -34.62
N GLU A 147 -14.52 2.72 -34.87
CA GLU A 147 -15.67 2.41 -35.73
C GLU A 147 -17.00 2.92 -35.15
N ASP A 148 -17.16 2.83 -33.82
CA ASP A 148 -18.39 3.19 -33.11
C ASP A 148 -18.40 4.62 -32.54
N GLY A 149 -17.31 5.37 -32.70
CA GLY A 149 -17.16 6.74 -32.21
C GLY A 149 -15.73 7.05 -31.77
N VAL A 150 -15.56 8.12 -30.98
CA VAL A 150 -14.24 8.55 -30.51
C VAL A 150 -13.80 7.71 -29.32
N ILE A 151 -12.53 7.29 -29.32
CA ILE A 151 -11.89 6.62 -28.19
C ILE A 151 -10.87 7.57 -27.59
N THR A 152 -10.94 7.79 -26.29
CA THR A 152 -9.90 8.51 -25.54
C THR A 152 -9.24 7.58 -24.54
N SER A 153 -7.96 7.80 -24.27
CA SER A 153 -7.22 7.08 -23.23
C SER A 153 -6.46 8.02 -22.32
N TYR A 154 -6.40 7.64 -21.05
CA TYR A 154 -5.63 8.30 -19.99
C TYR A 154 -4.55 7.34 -19.51
N TYR A 155 -3.29 7.74 -19.66
CA TYR A 155 -2.18 7.04 -19.02
C TYR A 155 -2.35 7.06 -17.51
N LEU A 156 -2.22 5.89 -16.88
CA LEU A 156 -2.40 5.74 -15.45
C LEU A 156 -1.08 5.61 -14.68
N GLY A 157 0.00 5.24 -15.35
CA GLY A 157 1.25 4.84 -14.71
C GLY A 157 1.59 3.38 -14.97
N ASN A 158 2.65 2.91 -14.32
CA ASN A 158 3.12 1.54 -14.43
C ASN A 158 2.08 0.56 -13.86
N GLU A 159 2.03 -0.64 -14.43
CA GLU A 159 1.16 -1.73 -13.99
C GLU A 159 1.29 -2.00 -12.49
N ARG A 160 0.15 -2.23 -11.82
CA ARG A 160 0.13 -2.69 -10.44
C ARG A 160 0.58 -4.14 -10.33
N GLY A 161 1.58 -4.40 -9.49
CA GLY A 161 2.05 -5.76 -9.22
C GLY A 161 3.46 -5.78 -8.65
N PHE A 162 4.02 -6.98 -8.48
CA PHE A 162 5.43 -7.13 -8.06
C PHE A 162 6.43 -6.79 -9.16
N ILE A 163 6.02 -6.93 -10.41
CA ILE A 163 6.82 -6.66 -11.60
C ILE A 163 5.95 -5.81 -12.51
N SER A 164 6.36 -4.56 -12.74
CA SER A 164 5.63 -3.58 -13.54
C SER A 164 6.42 -3.29 -14.81
N ILE A 165 6.18 -4.07 -15.86
CA ILE A 165 6.85 -3.90 -17.16
C ILE A 165 6.01 -2.99 -18.07
N ASP A 166 4.70 -3.19 -18.03
CA ASP A 166 3.75 -2.49 -18.87
C ASP A 166 3.12 -1.29 -18.15
N SER A 167 2.37 -0.48 -18.89
CA SER A 167 1.59 0.62 -18.34
C SER A 167 0.10 0.31 -18.33
N GLU A 168 -0.63 0.90 -17.40
CA GLU A 168 -2.09 0.85 -17.39
C GLU A 168 -2.68 2.11 -18.01
N GLN A 169 -3.80 1.95 -18.71
CA GLN A 169 -4.56 3.03 -19.33
C GLN A 169 -6.05 2.90 -19.01
N LEU A 170 -6.70 4.02 -18.69
CA LEU A 170 -8.16 4.12 -18.66
C LEU A 170 -8.63 4.51 -20.06
N VAL A 171 -9.35 3.63 -20.72
CA VAL A 171 -9.89 3.83 -22.06
C VAL A 171 -11.39 4.11 -21.96
N LEU A 172 -11.83 5.19 -22.61
CA LEU A 172 -13.23 5.60 -22.72
C LEU A 172 -13.65 5.53 -24.19
N GLN A 173 -14.77 4.85 -24.46
CA GLN A 173 -15.41 4.85 -25.77
C GLN A 173 -16.62 5.77 -25.72
N PHE A 174 -16.66 6.74 -26.63
CA PHE A 174 -17.79 7.61 -26.82
C PHE A 174 -18.69 7.08 -27.94
N ASP A 175 -20.00 7.26 -27.78
CA ASP A 175 -20.98 7.04 -28.84
C ASP A 175 -21.02 8.21 -29.83
N ARG A 176 -21.89 8.10 -30.84
CA ARG A 176 -22.11 9.13 -31.86
C ARG A 176 -22.71 10.42 -31.32
N ASP A 177 -23.34 10.38 -30.14
CA ASP A 177 -23.92 11.54 -29.46
C ASP A 177 -22.88 12.23 -28.55
N GLY A 178 -21.63 11.76 -28.55
CA GLY A 178 -20.52 12.34 -27.78
C GLY A 178 -20.58 12.00 -26.29
N LYS A 179 -21.24 10.90 -25.92
CA LYS A 179 -21.34 10.43 -24.54
C LYS A 179 -20.58 9.13 -24.32
N VAL A 180 -20.04 8.93 -23.12
CA VAL A 180 -19.33 7.69 -22.78
C VAL A 180 -20.30 6.51 -22.83
N ALA A 181 -20.11 5.61 -23.79
CA ALA A 181 -20.84 4.36 -23.90
C ALA A 181 -20.25 3.30 -22.94
N GLU A 182 -18.92 3.17 -22.94
CA GLU A 182 -18.20 2.21 -22.13
C GLU A 182 -16.83 2.73 -21.69
N TYR A 183 -16.28 2.09 -20.65
CA TYR A 183 -14.92 2.36 -20.18
C TYR A 183 -14.29 1.09 -19.61
N LYS A 184 -12.96 1.01 -19.72
CA LYS A 184 -12.17 -0.09 -19.15
C LYS A 184 -10.78 0.36 -18.77
N VAL A 185 -10.21 -0.30 -17.78
CA VAL A 185 -8.77 -0.23 -17.50
C VAL A 185 -8.11 -1.40 -18.24
N GLN A 186 -7.08 -1.12 -19.03
CA GLN A 186 -6.32 -2.14 -19.74
C GLN A 186 -4.83 -1.88 -19.62
N ARG A 187 -4.04 -2.92 -19.88
CA ARG A 187 -2.58 -2.85 -19.99
C ARG A 187 -2.21 -2.62 -21.44
N ASP A 188 -1.14 -1.87 -21.65
CA ASP A 188 -0.50 -1.69 -22.96
C ASP A 188 0.43 -2.87 -23.27
#